data_AF-A0A1H4AHL3-F1
#
_entry.id   AF-A0A1H4AHL3-F1
#
_cell.length_a   1.000
_cell.length_b   1.000
_cell.length_c   1.000
_cell.angle_alpha   90.00
_cell.angle_beta   90.00
_cell.angle_gamma   90.00
#
_symmetry.space_group_name_H-M   'P 1'
#
loop_
_entity.id
_entity.type
_entity.pdbx_description
1 polymer ?
#
loop_
_entity_poly.entity_id
_entity_poly.type
_entity_poly.pdbx_seq_one_letter_code
_entity_poly.pdbx_strand_id
1 'polypeptide(L)'
;MFTMDVLYSTEHTLSRLCDNFRFFLCSIKINRISVIGLPIFFLYLFSVSLNANNSNPPINDLPSPEIVHHEEHLSFLNHNKTPNLITDIELPELSVSHTYCCSGSQVTLSINGNLNGNMFWYIYKDSCGSNLVGITSGNSYLLTVYSTTTYYVSAGQSTSSNCANITVNVNSSQTQPTTACYETATFDDASCSWVVTGDQPDEPTTACYETATFDDASCSWVVTGTQPTCPATACYETATFDDATCSWIITGTQPDEPTTACYETATFDDASCSWVVTGTQPDEPTTACYETATFDDASCSWVVTGTQPDEPTTACYETA
;
A
#
# COMPACT_ATOMS: atom_id res chain seq x y z
N MET A 1 -19.44 23.56 44.51
CA MET A 1 -19.78 24.93 44.11
C MET A 1 -20.41 24.82 42.74
N PHE A 2 -21.74 24.66 42.71
CA PHE A 2 -22.55 24.50 41.49
C PHE A 2 -23.42 25.75 41.38
N THR A 3 -23.30 26.46 40.27
CA THR A 3 -24.34 27.37 39.77
C THR A 3 -24.31 27.25 38.25
N MET A 4 -25.37 26.67 37.71
CA MET A 4 -25.61 26.48 36.29
C MET A 4 -26.80 27.38 35.97
N ASP A 5 -26.51 28.56 35.44
CA ASP A 5 -27.54 29.51 35.03
C ASP A 5 -28.07 29.13 33.64
N VAL A 6 -29.38 28.93 33.62
CA VAL A 6 -30.21 28.70 32.45
C VAL A 6 -30.54 30.06 31.85
N LEU A 7 -30.18 30.29 30.59
CA LEU A 7 -30.75 31.38 29.78
C LEU A 7 -31.45 30.77 28.56
N TYR A 8 -32.77 30.77 28.64
CA TYR A 8 -33.69 30.69 27.51
C TYR A 8 -33.67 32.03 26.77
N SER A 9 -33.56 32.01 25.45
CA SER A 9 -34.02 33.10 24.60
C SER A 9 -34.51 32.52 23.28
N THR A 10 -35.80 32.70 23.04
CA THR A 10 -36.55 32.31 21.84
C THR A 10 -36.61 33.46 20.83
N GLU A 11 -36.76 33.07 19.55
CA GLU A 11 -37.39 33.75 18.41
C GLU A 11 -36.53 34.26 17.22
N HIS A 12 -36.74 33.56 16.09
CA HIS A 12 -37.09 34.04 14.73
C HIS A 12 -36.16 34.99 13.93
N THR A 13 -35.48 34.47 12.90
CA THR A 13 -35.83 34.56 11.45
C THR A 13 -34.63 34.29 10.50
N LEU A 14 -34.90 33.48 9.47
CA LEU A 14 -34.32 33.44 8.11
C LEU A 14 -32.79 33.42 7.89
N SER A 15 -32.27 32.21 7.68
CA SER A 15 -31.30 31.88 6.63
C SER A 15 -31.33 30.37 6.43
N ARG A 16 -31.80 29.91 5.27
CA ARG A 16 -31.74 28.49 4.89
C ARG A 16 -30.27 28.12 4.79
N LEU A 17 -29.77 27.51 5.85
CA LEU A 17 -28.53 26.75 5.86
C LEU A 17 -28.67 25.66 4.80
N CYS A 18 -27.88 25.75 3.71
CA CYS A 18 -27.42 24.55 3.04
C CYS A 18 -26.76 23.70 4.13
N ASP A 19 -27.43 22.62 4.51
CA ASP A 19 -27.06 21.73 5.59
C ASP A 19 -25.60 21.32 5.46
N ASN A 20 -24.76 21.98 6.23
CA ASN A 20 -23.42 21.55 6.59
C ASN A 20 -23.55 20.52 7.73
N PHE A 21 -24.39 19.50 7.52
CA PHE A 21 -24.54 18.35 8.40
C PHE A 21 -23.82 17.13 7.81
N ARG A 22 -22.57 17.32 7.39
CA ARG A 22 -21.60 16.24 7.60
C ARG A 22 -21.18 16.33 9.05
N PHE A 23 -21.74 15.42 9.84
CA PHE A 23 -21.11 14.93 11.05
C PHE A 23 -19.59 15.00 10.88
N PHE A 24 -18.94 15.77 11.74
CA PHE A 24 -17.54 15.58 12.12
C PHE A 24 -17.43 14.21 12.80
N LEU A 25 -17.66 13.13 12.04
CA LEU A 25 -16.96 11.89 12.31
C LEU A 25 -15.54 12.18 11.89
N CYS A 26 -14.78 12.69 12.86
CA CYS A 26 -13.38 12.40 12.97
C CYS A 26 -13.23 10.90 12.70
N SER A 27 -12.91 10.55 11.46
CA SER A 27 -12.35 9.24 11.16
C SER A 27 -10.96 9.27 11.75
N ILE A 28 -10.89 9.07 13.06
CA ILE A 28 -9.78 8.33 13.65
C ILE A 28 -9.84 6.99 12.93
N LYS A 29 -9.11 6.88 11.81
CA LYS A 29 -8.56 5.60 11.40
C LYS A 29 -7.77 5.13 12.62
N ILE A 30 -8.37 4.24 13.39
CA ILE A 30 -7.66 3.39 14.34
C ILE A 30 -6.72 2.58 13.46
N ASN A 31 -5.54 3.15 13.22
CA ASN A 31 -4.44 2.41 12.67
C ASN A 31 -4.12 1.33 13.71
N ARG A 32 -4.10 0.09 13.24
CA ARG A 32 -4.05 -1.15 14.01
C ARG A 32 -3.34 -0.98 15.35
N ILE A 33 -4.07 -1.19 16.45
CA ILE A 33 -3.45 -1.57 17.72
C ILE A 33 -2.80 -2.92 17.47
N SER A 34 -1.50 -2.88 17.16
CA SER A 34 -0.62 -4.02 17.28
C SER A 34 -0.58 -4.35 18.77
N VAL A 35 -1.39 -5.33 19.17
CA VAL A 35 -1.29 -5.94 20.50
C VAL A 35 0.03 -6.70 20.49
N ILE A 36 1.08 -6.03 20.96
CA ILE A 36 2.34 -6.67 21.31
C ILE A 36 2.02 -7.59 22.48
N GLY A 37 1.80 -8.86 22.17
CA GLY A 37 1.63 -9.93 23.13
C GLY A 37 2.88 -10.05 23.98
N LEU A 38 2.76 -9.70 25.26
CA LEU A 38 3.71 -10.11 26.28
C LEU A 38 3.48 -11.59 26.63
N PRO A 39 4.55 -12.38 26.82
CA PRO A 39 4.46 -13.83 26.90
C PRO A 39 4.08 -14.28 28.30
N ILE A 40 3.01 -15.07 28.42
CA ILE A 40 2.76 -15.89 29.60
C ILE A 40 2.47 -17.30 29.10
N PHE A 41 3.48 -18.16 29.13
CA PHE A 41 3.28 -19.60 29.29
C PHE A 41 4.53 -20.19 29.96
N PHE A 42 4.46 -20.31 31.28
CA PHE A 42 5.26 -21.23 32.08
C PHE A 42 4.30 -22.27 32.66
N LEU A 43 4.81 -23.50 32.81
CA LEU A 43 4.22 -24.71 33.39
C LEU A 43 3.32 -25.54 32.44
N TYR A 44 3.86 -26.67 31.97
CA TYR A 44 3.45 -27.99 32.45
C TYR A 44 4.48 -29.07 32.02
N LEU A 45 5.24 -29.55 33.00
CA LEU A 45 5.87 -30.88 32.99
C LEU A 45 4.86 -31.83 33.63
N PHE A 46 4.59 -32.98 32.99
CA PHE A 46 4.67 -34.35 33.55
C PHE A 46 3.93 -35.36 32.64
N SER A 47 4.72 -36.31 32.12
CA SER A 47 4.47 -37.77 31.93
C SER A 47 3.12 -38.29 31.40
N VAL A 48 3.19 -39.25 30.46
CA VAL A 48 3.05 -40.71 30.72
C VAL A 48 3.14 -41.46 29.38
N SER A 49 4.00 -42.49 29.34
CA SER A 49 4.12 -43.49 28.29
C SER A 49 2.97 -44.52 28.34
N LEU A 50 2.40 -44.86 27.17
CA LEU A 50 1.58 -46.05 26.89
C LEU A 50 1.89 -46.44 25.43
N ASN A 51 2.76 -47.39 25.14
CA ASN A 51 2.56 -48.85 25.06
C ASN A 51 1.45 -49.28 24.08
N ALA A 52 1.88 -49.84 22.94
CA ALA A 52 1.08 -50.75 22.11
C ALA A 52 2.01 -51.78 21.43
N ASN A 53 2.20 -52.93 22.08
CA ASN A 53 2.37 -54.24 21.42
C ASN A 53 1.09 -54.52 20.58
N ASN A 54 1.00 -55.35 19.54
CA ASN A 54 1.74 -56.49 18.99
C ASN A 54 1.13 -56.66 17.57
N SER A 55 1.77 -57.22 16.54
CA SER A 55 1.68 -58.66 16.27
C SER A 55 2.46 -58.99 14.99
N ASN A 56 3.39 -59.94 15.11
CA ASN A 56 4.01 -60.71 14.01
C ASN A 56 3.08 -61.88 13.62
N PRO A 57 3.24 -62.54 12.45
CA PRO A 57 3.94 -63.86 12.42
C PRO A 57 4.52 -64.26 11.02
N PRO A 58 5.06 -65.48 10.79
CA PRO A 58 5.86 -66.38 11.64
C PRO A 58 7.22 -66.78 10.99
N ILE A 59 8.07 -67.42 11.79
CA ILE A 59 9.38 -68.04 11.46
C ILE A 59 9.25 -69.56 11.56
N ASN A 60 9.93 -70.31 10.68
CA ASN A 60 10.48 -71.68 10.80
C ASN A 60 11.58 -71.75 9.70
N ASP A 61 12.76 -72.36 9.78
CA ASP A 61 13.45 -73.23 10.75
C ASP A 61 14.98 -73.12 10.48
N LEU A 62 15.80 -73.31 11.51
CA LEU A 62 17.28 -73.44 11.55
C LEU A 62 17.71 -74.89 11.17
N PRO A 63 19.00 -75.24 10.86
CA PRO A 63 20.20 -74.92 11.68
C PRO A 63 21.58 -74.74 11.01
N SER A 64 22.44 -73.96 11.69
CA SER A 64 23.90 -73.98 11.93
C SER A 64 24.98 -74.46 10.91
N PRO A 65 26.25 -73.98 11.09
CA PRO A 65 27.21 -73.76 10.01
C PRO A 65 28.27 -74.86 9.85
N GLU A 66 28.83 -74.99 8.64
CA GLU A 66 29.97 -75.86 8.36
C GLU A 66 31.14 -75.07 7.75
N ILE A 67 32.28 -75.20 8.42
CA ILE A 67 33.61 -74.72 8.04
C ILE A 67 34.17 -75.65 6.97
N VAL A 68 34.68 -75.12 5.85
CA VAL A 68 35.61 -75.86 4.98
C VAL A 68 36.78 -74.94 4.54
N HIS A 69 37.96 -75.30 5.04
CA HIS A 69 39.28 -75.00 4.48
C HIS A 69 39.51 -75.84 3.20
N HIS A 70 40.16 -75.27 2.17
CA HIS A 70 41.31 -75.87 1.44
C HIS A 70 41.83 -74.88 0.37
N GLU A 71 42.99 -74.26 0.59
CA GLU A 71 44.30 -74.53 -0.05
C GLU A 71 44.43 -74.05 -1.50
N GLU A 72 45.21 -72.98 -1.70
CA GLU A 72 46.62 -73.00 -2.13
C GLU A 72 46.78 -73.17 -3.64
N HIS A 73 47.17 -72.08 -4.29
CA HIS A 73 48.13 -72.14 -5.39
C HIS A 73 49.12 -71.00 -5.20
N LEU A 74 50.26 -71.34 -4.59
CA LEU A 74 51.49 -70.59 -4.67
C LEU A 74 51.96 -70.57 -6.13
N SER A 75 52.13 -69.37 -6.68
CA SER A 75 53.11 -69.15 -7.74
C SER A 75 54.05 -68.02 -7.28
N PHE A 76 55.21 -68.44 -6.79
CA PHE A 76 56.36 -67.57 -6.63
C PHE A 76 56.86 -67.17 -8.01
N LEU A 77 56.84 -65.87 -8.31
CA LEU A 77 57.92 -65.27 -9.11
C LEU A 77 58.29 -63.92 -8.49
N ASN A 78 59.47 -63.97 -7.91
CA ASN A 78 60.24 -62.91 -7.32
C ASN A 78 60.60 -61.88 -8.42
N HIS A 79 60.21 -60.63 -8.23
CA HIS A 79 61.00 -59.51 -8.73
C HIS A 79 61.14 -58.51 -7.60
N ASN A 80 62.37 -58.41 -7.10
CA ASN A 80 62.87 -57.32 -6.28
C ASN A 80 62.28 -55.99 -6.74
N LYS A 81 61.27 -55.50 -6.03
CA LYS A 81 61.00 -54.07 -6.03
C LYS A 81 62.00 -53.48 -5.05
N THR A 82 63.11 -53.01 -5.59
CA THR A 82 63.91 -51.97 -4.95
C THR A 82 62.96 -50.95 -4.31
N PRO A 83 63.22 -50.44 -3.10
CA PRO A 83 62.48 -49.27 -2.64
C PRO A 83 62.86 -48.17 -3.62
N ASN A 84 61.95 -47.90 -4.56
CA ASN A 84 62.11 -46.78 -5.46
C ASN A 84 62.00 -45.56 -4.56
N LEU A 85 63.16 -45.03 -4.17
CA LEU A 85 63.31 -43.77 -3.46
C LEU A 85 63.00 -42.64 -4.46
N ILE A 86 61.75 -42.61 -4.89
CA ILE A 86 61.11 -41.37 -5.29
C ILE A 86 60.48 -40.91 -3.98
N THR A 87 61.09 -39.93 -3.33
CA THR A 87 60.37 -39.13 -2.35
C THR A 87 59.25 -38.46 -3.12
N ASP A 88 58.10 -39.14 -3.25
CA ASP A 88 56.89 -38.53 -3.75
C ASP A 88 56.58 -37.43 -2.73
N ILE A 89 56.87 -36.19 -3.11
CA ILE A 89 56.64 -35.04 -2.25
C ILE A 89 55.12 -34.98 -2.09
N GLU A 90 54.63 -35.31 -0.90
CA GLU A 90 53.22 -35.19 -0.58
C GLU A 90 52.86 -33.70 -0.68
N LEU A 91 52.04 -33.36 -1.68
CA LEU A 91 51.55 -32.00 -1.88
C LEU A 91 50.49 -31.69 -0.82
N PRO A 92 50.47 -30.46 -0.27
CA PRO A 92 49.46 -30.11 0.71
C PRO A 92 48.08 -30.02 0.06
N GLU A 93 47.06 -30.41 0.80
CA GLU A 93 45.67 -30.11 0.49
C GLU A 93 45.37 -28.65 0.90
N LEU A 94 44.78 -27.88 -0.02
CA LEU A 94 44.50 -26.47 0.18
C LEU A 94 43.00 -26.23 0.27
N SER A 95 42.59 -25.35 1.18
CA SER A 95 41.23 -24.81 1.26
C SER A 95 41.27 -23.32 1.56
N VAL A 96 40.18 -22.62 1.26
CA VAL A 96 40.02 -21.20 1.55
C VAL A 96 38.72 -20.96 2.29
N SER A 97 38.69 -19.94 3.14
CA SER A 97 37.45 -19.57 3.85
C SER A 97 36.30 -19.20 2.91
N HIS A 98 36.61 -18.59 1.75
CA HIS A 98 35.65 -18.30 0.69
C HIS A 98 36.33 -18.43 -0.69
N THR A 99 35.65 -19.06 -1.64
CA THR A 99 36.12 -19.20 -3.04
C THR A 99 35.78 -17.99 -3.91
N TYR A 100 34.77 -17.21 -3.51
CA TYR A 100 34.34 -15.96 -4.14
C TYR A 100 34.41 -14.83 -3.12
N CYS A 101 35.00 -13.70 -3.49
CA CYS A 101 35.12 -12.54 -2.61
C CYS A 101 35.18 -11.22 -3.40
N CYS A 102 35.05 -10.10 -2.71
CA CYS A 102 35.13 -8.77 -3.33
C CYS A 102 36.59 -8.32 -3.43
N SER A 103 36.88 -7.39 -4.34
CA SER A 103 38.24 -6.83 -4.44
C SER A 103 38.66 -6.19 -3.11
N GLY A 104 39.85 -6.54 -2.61
CA GLY A 104 40.38 -6.12 -1.32
C GLY A 104 39.97 -7.01 -0.14
N SER A 105 39.16 -8.05 -0.35
CA SER A 105 38.74 -8.96 0.70
C SER A 105 39.91 -9.76 1.26
N GLN A 106 39.79 -10.11 2.54
CA GLN A 106 40.72 -11.02 3.20
C GLN A 106 40.17 -12.45 3.19
N VAL A 107 40.94 -13.37 2.62
CA VAL A 107 40.62 -14.80 2.56
C VAL A 107 41.65 -15.57 3.37
N THR A 108 41.20 -16.44 4.25
CA THR A 108 42.11 -17.33 4.99
C THR A 108 42.39 -18.53 4.12
N LEU A 109 43.65 -18.68 3.71
CA LEU A 109 44.18 -19.88 3.07
C LEU A 109 44.56 -20.88 4.17
N SER A 110 43.98 -22.07 4.13
CA SER A 110 44.27 -23.18 5.01
C SER A 110 45.10 -24.23 4.28
N ILE A 111 46.18 -24.66 4.92
CA ILE A 111 47.20 -25.55 4.35
C ILE A 111 47.23 -26.82 5.22
N ASN A 112 46.83 -27.96 4.64
CA ASN A 112 46.86 -29.26 5.31
C ASN A 112 47.88 -30.17 4.61
N GLY A 113 48.98 -30.48 5.29
CA GLY A 113 50.02 -31.33 4.74
C GLY A 113 51.28 -31.33 5.61
N ASN A 114 52.29 -32.06 5.16
CA ASN A 114 53.58 -32.13 5.84
C ASN A 114 54.61 -31.20 5.18
N LEU A 115 55.44 -30.53 5.98
CA LEU A 115 56.54 -29.70 5.48
C LEU A 115 57.69 -30.52 4.86
N ASN A 116 57.65 -31.85 4.90
CA ASN A 116 58.62 -32.74 4.25
C ASN A 116 60.08 -32.44 4.65
N GLY A 117 60.29 -32.07 5.92
CA GLY A 117 61.59 -31.67 6.47
C GLY A 117 61.95 -30.19 6.30
N ASN A 118 61.11 -29.37 5.66
CA ASN A 118 61.27 -27.92 5.59
C ASN A 118 60.70 -27.20 6.83
N MET A 119 60.99 -25.89 6.94
CA MET A 119 60.55 -25.06 8.08
C MET A 119 59.31 -24.19 7.81
N PHE A 120 59.03 -23.89 6.53
CA PHE A 120 58.00 -22.92 6.16
C PHE A 120 57.27 -23.33 4.88
N TRP A 121 56.01 -22.92 4.80
CA TRP A 121 55.23 -22.86 3.57
C TRP A 121 55.54 -21.58 2.82
N TYR A 122 55.74 -21.68 1.52
CA TYR A 122 55.91 -20.55 0.61
C TYR A 122 54.66 -20.43 -0.25
N ILE A 123 54.06 -19.24 -0.24
CA ILE A 123 52.86 -18.93 -1.03
C ILE A 123 53.26 -18.03 -2.19
N TYR A 124 52.96 -18.47 -3.41
CA TYR A 124 53.18 -17.74 -4.64
C TYR A 124 51.84 -17.41 -5.32
N LYS A 125 51.85 -16.42 -6.21
CA LYS A 125 50.74 -16.13 -7.14
C LYS A 125 51.16 -16.35 -8.58
N ASP A 126 50.19 -16.57 -9.46
CA ASP A 126 50.32 -16.76 -10.91
C ASP A 126 51.00 -18.07 -11.32
N SER A 127 52.15 -18.40 -10.74
CA SER A 127 52.86 -19.68 -10.92
C SER A 127 53.68 -20.08 -9.70
N CYS A 128 53.88 -21.38 -9.52
CA CYS A 128 54.73 -21.97 -8.48
C CYS A 128 56.19 -21.48 -8.60
N GLY A 129 56.77 -20.96 -7.52
CA GLY A 129 58.17 -20.53 -7.47
C GLY A 129 58.46 -19.13 -8.03
N SER A 130 57.46 -18.42 -8.54
CA SER A 130 57.61 -17.11 -9.16
C SER A 130 57.30 -15.97 -8.19
N ASN A 131 56.08 -15.43 -8.23
CA ASN A 131 55.71 -14.21 -7.50
C ASN A 131 55.38 -14.55 -6.04
N LEU A 132 56.37 -14.44 -5.14
CA LEU A 132 56.19 -14.70 -3.71
C LEU A 132 55.20 -13.71 -3.09
N VAL A 133 54.14 -14.23 -2.49
CA VAL A 133 53.10 -13.49 -1.76
C VAL A 133 53.42 -13.45 -0.27
N GLY A 134 53.86 -14.58 0.29
CA GLY A 134 54.13 -14.70 1.71
C GLY A 134 54.78 -16.02 2.13
N ILE A 135 55.19 -16.07 3.39
CA ILE A 135 55.80 -17.23 4.04
C ILE A 135 55.12 -17.43 5.40
N THR A 136 54.81 -18.67 5.77
CA THR A 136 54.23 -18.99 7.08
C THR A 136 54.79 -20.31 7.62
N SER A 137 55.02 -20.39 8.93
CA SER A 137 55.29 -21.67 9.62
C SER A 137 54.02 -22.35 10.14
N GLY A 138 52.89 -21.64 10.10
CA GLY A 138 51.59 -22.17 10.52
C GLY A 138 50.83 -22.84 9.38
N ASN A 139 49.71 -23.44 9.72
CA ASN A 139 48.80 -24.12 8.79
C ASN A 139 47.82 -23.17 8.07
N SER A 140 48.03 -21.85 8.19
CA SER A 140 47.17 -20.86 7.55
C SER A 140 47.92 -19.59 7.19
N TYR A 141 47.40 -18.86 6.19
CA TYR A 141 47.89 -17.55 5.76
C TYR A 141 46.71 -16.64 5.37
N LEU A 142 46.78 -15.35 5.71
CA LEU A 142 45.74 -14.38 5.37
C LEU A 142 46.09 -13.69 4.05
N LEU A 143 45.30 -13.96 3.00
CA LEU A 143 45.47 -13.36 1.68
C LEU A 143 44.59 -12.13 1.53
N THR A 144 45.14 -11.03 1.01
CA THR A 144 44.34 -9.90 0.49
C THR A 144 44.25 -10.04 -1.03
N VAL A 145 43.03 -10.20 -1.56
CA VAL A 145 42.81 -10.54 -2.97
C VAL A 145 42.13 -9.39 -3.71
N TYR A 146 42.73 -8.90 -4.79
CA TYR A 146 42.22 -7.76 -5.56
C TYR A 146 41.60 -8.16 -6.91
N SER A 147 41.98 -9.31 -7.45
CA SER A 147 41.52 -9.88 -8.70
C SER A 147 41.51 -11.41 -8.62
N THR A 148 40.73 -12.08 -9.47
CA THR A 148 40.77 -13.54 -9.58
C THR A 148 42.20 -14.00 -9.79
N THR A 149 42.72 -14.77 -8.83
CA THR A 149 44.14 -15.13 -8.77
C THR A 149 44.27 -16.59 -8.34
N THR A 150 45.17 -17.33 -8.99
CA THR A 150 45.55 -18.67 -8.54
C THR A 150 46.80 -18.58 -7.68
N TYR A 151 46.69 -19.10 -6.46
CA TYR A 151 47.77 -19.19 -5.48
C TYR A 151 48.38 -20.58 -5.51
N TYR A 152 49.69 -20.64 -5.30
CA TYR A 152 50.48 -21.87 -5.32
C TYR A 152 51.24 -21.99 -4.00
N VAL A 153 51.20 -23.16 -3.38
CA VAL A 153 51.80 -23.41 -2.06
C VAL A 153 52.78 -24.57 -2.14
N SER A 154 54.01 -24.37 -1.67
CA SER A 154 55.02 -25.42 -1.52
C SER A 154 55.60 -25.48 -0.11
N ALA A 155 55.98 -26.68 0.30
CA ALA A 155 56.82 -26.89 1.48
C ALA A 155 58.28 -26.56 1.11
N GLY A 156 58.84 -25.50 1.71
CA GLY A 156 60.15 -24.98 1.31
C GLY A 156 60.13 -24.14 0.04
N GLN A 157 61.26 -23.47 -0.22
CA GLN A 157 61.42 -22.61 -1.38
C GLN A 157 61.54 -23.47 -2.64
N SER A 158 60.52 -23.42 -3.51
CA SER A 158 60.50 -24.18 -4.76
C SER A 158 60.87 -23.32 -5.95
N THR A 159 61.61 -23.87 -6.91
CA THR A 159 61.93 -23.24 -8.20
C THR A 159 61.15 -23.84 -9.38
N SER A 160 60.38 -24.92 -9.18
CA SER A 160 59.45 -25.46 -10.19
C SER A 160 58.51 -26.57 -9.67
N SER A 161 57.31 -26.62 -10.30
CA SER A 161 56.25 -27.65 -10.38
C SER A 161 55.73 -28.39 -9.13
N ASN A 162 56.36 -28.31 -7.96
CA ASN A 162 55.94 -29.03 -6.75
C ASN A 162 55.04 -28.17 -5.83
N CYS A 163 54.06 -27.48 -6.39
CA CYS A 163 53.09 -26.72 -5.60
C CYS A 163 51.69 -27.32 -5.72
N ALA A 164 50.98 -27.40 -4.60
CA ALA A 164 49.53 -27.41 -4.64
C ALA A 164 49.03 -26.02 -5.07
N ASN A 165 47.87 -25.93 -5.69
CA ASN A 165 47.31 -24.65 -6.11
C ASN A 165 45.82 -24.54 -5.81
N ILE A 166 45.36 -23.30 -5.64
CA ILE A 166 43.96 -22.97 -5.40
C ILE A 166 43.63 -21.61 -6.03
N THR A 167 42.49 -21.51 -6.68
CA THR A 167 42.02 -20.26 -7.30
C THR A 167 41.02 -19.58 -6.38
N VAL A 168 41.26 -18.28 -6.11
CA VAL A 168 40.29 -17.41 -5.45
C VAL A 168 39.70 -16.48 -6.51
N ASN A 169 38.38 -16.52 -6.67
CA ASN A 169 37.66 -15.69 -7.62
C ASN A 169 37.27 -14.36 -6.99
N VAL A 170 37.51 -13.26 -7.71
CA VAL A 170 37.09 -11.93 -7.28
C VAL A 170 35.98 -11.42 -8.17
N ASN A 171 34.84 -11.11 -7.56
CA ASN A 171 33.79 -10.36 -8.23
C ASN A 171 34.15 -8.86 -8.17
N SER A 172 34.00 -8.16 -9.30
CA SER A 172 34.33 -6.74 -9.38
C SER A 172 33.29 -5.91 -8.64
N SER A 173 33.75 -5.12 -7.65
CA SER A 173 32.89 -4.21 -6.91
C SER A 173 32.30 -3.16 -7.85
N GLN A 174 30.97 -3.12 -7.94
CA GLN A 174 30.23 -2.14 -8.74
C GLN A 174 30.13 -0.80 -7.99
N THR A 175 30.05 0.30 -8.74
CA THR A 175 29.67 1.61 -8.17
C THR A 175 28.27 1.53 -7.56
N GLN A 176 28.06 2.20 -6.43
CA GLN A 176 26.72 2.26 -5.81
C GLN A 176 25.69 2.81 -6.80
N PRO A 177 24.54 2.13 -6.99
CA PRO A 177 23.50 2.62 -7.87
C PRO A 177 22.86 3.88 -7.29
N THR A 178 22.41 4.78 -8.16
CA THR A 178 21.50 5.86 -7.76
C THR A 178 20.14 5.24 -7.44
N THR A 179 19.59 5.53 -6.27
CA THR A 179 18.29 5.03 -5.81
C THR A 179 17.24 6.13 -5.80
N ALA A 180 15.98 5.77 -6.03
CA ALA A 180 14.86 6.62 -5.70
C ALA A 180 14.76 6.82 -4.17
N CYS A 181 13.97 7.79 -3.71
CA CYS A 181 13.86 8.10 -2.29
C CYS A 181 13.20 6.96 -1.47
N TYR A 182 12.40 6.11 -2.12
CA TYR A 182 11.69 4.97 -1.53
C TYR A 182 12.49 3.66 -1.65
N GLU A 183 13.67 3.73 -2.23
CA GLU A 183 14.57 2.59 -2.40
C GLU A 183 15.74 2.67 -1.40
N THR A 184 16.33 1.52 -1.13
CA THR A 184 17.55 1.37 -0.34
C THR A 184 18.51 0.45 -1.08
N ALA A 185 19.73 0.92 -1.31
CA ALA A 185 20.82 0.11 -1.84
C ALA A 185 21.66 -0.45 -0.68
N THR A 186 21.72 -1.78 -0.58
CA THR A 186 22.57 -2.50 0.38
C THR A 186 23.62 -3.28 -0.38
N PHE A 187 24.88 -3.20 0.04
CA PHE A 187 25.95 -3.99 -0.56
C PHE A 187 25.92 -5.40 0.02
N ASP A 188 25.91 -6.41 -0.85
CA ASP A 188 26.03 -7.82 -0.48
C ASP A 188 27.47 -8.29 -0.70
N ASP A 189 28.18 -8.56 0.39
CA ASP A 189 29.59 -9.01 0.38
C ASP A 189 29.77 -10.42 -0.21
N ALA A 190 28.72 -11.26 -0.22
CA ALA A 190 28.79 -12.61 -0.77
C ALA A 190 28.72 -12.59 -2.30
N SER A 191 27.85 -11.74 -2.85
CA SER A 191 27.71 -11.58 -4.31
C SER A 191 28.57 -10.45 -4.88
N CYS A 192 29.12 -9.58 -4.03
CA CYS A 192 29.84 -8.36 -4.39
C CYS A 192 29.05 -7.44 -5.31
N SER A 193 27.76 -7.33 -5.05
CA SER A 193 26.81 -6.55 -5.83
C SER A 193 25.94 -5.71 -4.92
N TRP A 194 25.43 -4.60 -5.46
CA TRP A 194 24.42 -3.81 -4.78
C TRP A 194 23.05 -4.45 -4.99
N VAL A 195 22.35 -4.68 -3.89
CA VAL A 195 20.95 -5.10 -3.87
C VAL A 195 20.12 -3.85 -3.59
N VAL A 196 19.26 -3.49 -4.54
CA VAL A 196 18.28 -2.40 -4.37
C VAL A 196 16.96 -3.02 -3.95
N THR A 197 16.40 -2.54 -2.86
CA THR A 197 15.09 -2.96 -2.34
C THR A 197 14.23 -1.75 -2.04
N GLY A 198 12.92 -1.90 -2.14
CA GLY A 198 11.96 -0.84 -1.88
C GLY A 198 11.02 -0.69 -3.06
N ASP A 199 9.76 -0.40 -2.77
CA ASP A 199 8.72 -0.20 -3.77
C ASP A 199 8.12 1.19 -3.57
N GLN A 200 7.77 1.86 -4.67
CA GLN A 200 7.05 3.11 -4.57
C GLN A 200 5.70 2.87 -3.88
N PRO A 201 5.32 3.67 -2.87
CA PRO A 201 4.00 3.57 -2.27
C PRO A 201 2.88 3.73 -3.30
N ASP A 202 1.81 2.97 -3.16
CA ASP A 202 0.63 3.08 -4.02
C ASP A 202 0.09 4.53 -4.04
N GLU A 203 -0.31 5.00 -5.22
CA GLU A 203 -0.95 6.29 -5.37
C GLU A 203 -2.25 6.35 -4.55
N PRO A 204 -2.47 7.41 -3.75
CA PRO A 204 -3.69 7.53 -2.96
C PRO A 204 -4.91 7.69 -3.87
N THR A 205 -6.06 7.15 -3.45
CA THR A 205 -7.33 7.46 -4.10
C THR A 205 -7.69 8.92 -3.87
N THR A 206 -7.91 9.67 -4.95
CA THR A 206 -8.29 11.09 -4.92
C THR A 206 -9.77 11.29 -5.23
N ALA A 207 -10.33 12.39 -4.73
CA ALA A 207 -11.59 12.89 -5.28
C ALA A 207 -11.38 13.42 -6.70
N CYS A 208 -12.46 13.60 -7.45
CA CYS A 208 -12.34 13.94 -8.87
C CYS A 208 -11.91 15.41 -9.12
N TYR A 209 -11.96 16.25 -8.08
CA TYR A 209 -11.42 17.61 -8.05
C TYR A 209 -10.01 17.70 -7.43
N GLU A 210 -9.39 16.56 -7.14
CA GLU A 210 -8.06 16.44 -6.55
C GLU A 210 -7.07 15.78 -7.52
N THR A 211 -5.79 16.11 -7.34
CA THR A 211 -4.66 15.55 -8.07
C THR A 211 -3.61 15.10 -7.07
N ALA A 212 -3.15 13.85 -7.20
CA ALA A 212 -1.99 13.35 -6.47
C ALA A 212 -0.72 13.51 -7.33
N THR A 213 0.39 13.93 -6.70
CA THR A 213 1.70 14.03 -7.35
C THR A 213 2.75 13.49 -6.40
N PHE A 214 3.62 12.60 -6.89
CA PHE A 214 4.70 12.07 -6.06
C PHE A 214 5.82 13.10 -5.94
N ASP A 215 6.22 13.42 -4.71
CA ASP A 215 7.32 14.32 -4.41
C ASP A 215 8.53 13.52 -3.95
N ASP A 216 9.56 13.47 -4.79
CA ASP A 216 10.81 12.75 -4.52
C ASP A 216 11.59 13.31 -3.32
N ALA A 217 11.38 14.58 -2.96
CA ALA A 217 12.10 15.21 -1.86
C ALA A 217 11.51 14.82 -0.49
N SER A 218 10.18 14.83 -0.38
CA SER A 218 9.49 14.35 0.83
C SER A 218 9.28 12.83 0.82
N CYS A 219 9.50 12.19 -0.32
CA CYS A 219 9.29 10.80 -0.57
C CYS A 219 7.86 10.33 -0.28
N SER A 220 6.90 11.13 -0.72
CA SER A 220 5.48 10.89 -0.44
C SER A 220 4.58 11.49 -1.52
N TRP A 221 3.33 11.01 -1.56
CA TRP A 221 2.30 11.59 -2.41
C TRP A 221 1.76 12.88 -1.80
N VAL A 222 1.76 13.95 -2.59
CA VAL A 222 1.12 15.23 -2.26
C VAL A 222 -0.20 15.30 -3.01
N VAL A 223 -1.30 15.43 -2.26
CA VAL A 223 -2.65 15.62 -2.84
C VAL A 223 -3.00 17.10 -2.80
N THR A 224 -3.41 17.63 -3.94
CA THR A 224 -3.82 19.03 -4.11
C THR A 224 -5.19 19.10 -4.77
N GLY A 225 -5.89 20.22 -4.61
CA GLY A 225 -7.24 20.41 -5.12
C GLY A 225 -8.23 20.71 -4.00
N THR A 226 -9.31 21.38 -4.33
CA THR A 226 -10.39 21.72 -3.39
C THR A 226 -11.71 21.60 -4.12
N GLN A 227 -12.73 21.07 -3.45
CA GLN A 227 -14.05 20.98 -4.02
C GLN A 227 -14.55 22.38 -4.40
N PRO A 228 -15.10 22.58 -5.61
CA PRO A 228 -15.72 23.84 -5.98
C PRO A 228 -16.85 24.20 -5.02
N THR A 229 -16.96 25.49 -4.68
CA THR A 229 -18.03 25.99 -3.82
C THR A 229 -19.40 25.67 -4.42
N CYS A 230 -20.34 25.25 -3.57
CA CYS A 230 -21.73 25.04 -3.99
C CYS A 230 -22.29 26.33 -4.63
N PRO A 231 -22.89 26.26 -5.83
CA PRO A 231 -23.49 27.42 -6.48
C PRO A 231 -24.68 27.96 -5.69
N ALA A 232 -24.96 29.26 -5.86
CA ALA A 232 -26.22 29.83 -5.40
C ALA A 232 -27.39 29.22 -6.18
N THR A 233 -28.47 28.92 -5.48
CA THR A 233 -29.69 28.31 -6.05
C THR A 233 -30.88 29.18 -5.74
N ALA A 234 -31.86 29.21 -6.65
CA ALA A 234 -33.17 29.74 -6.32
C ALA A 234 -33.85 28.83 -5.28
N CYS A 235 -34.86 29.35 -4.60
CA CYS A 235 -35.41 28.65 -3.45
C CYS A 235 -36.27 27.41 -3.82
N TYR A 236 -36.61 27.27 -5.11
CA TYR A 236 -37.23 26.11 -5.76
C TYR A 236 -36.22 25.17 -6.45
N GLU A 237 -34.92 25.46 -6.35
CA GLU A 237 -33.84 24.64 -6.92
C GLU A 237 -33.09 23.85 -5.84
N THR A 238 -32.31 22.87 -6.28
CA THR A 238 -31.41 22.09 -5.44
C THR A 238 -30.12 21.80 -6.20
N ALA A 239 -28.98 22.01 -5.55
CA ALA A 239 -27.65 21.71 -6.07
C ALA A 239 -27.12 20.39 -5.48
N THR A 240 -26.69 19.46 -6.34
CA THR A 240 -26.04 18.20 -5.93
C THR A 240 -24.70 18.06 -6.64
N PHE A 241 -23.63 17.71 -5.91
CA PHE A 241 -22.32 17.49 -6.52
C PHE A 241 -22.26 16.09 -7.14
N ASP A 242 -21.82 16.03 -8.39
CA ASP A 242 -21.66 14.79 -9.14
C ASP A 242 -20.16 14.45 -9.25
N ASP A 243 -19.75 13.37 -8.58
CA ASP A 243 -18.36 12.92 -8.51
C ASP A 243 -17.83 12.37 -9.84
N ALA A 244 -18.70 12.03 -10.80
CA ALA A 244 -18.29 11.51 -12.10
C ALA A 244 -17.93 12.63 -13.08
N THR A 245 -18.65 13.74 -13.01
CA THR A 245 -18.47 14.94 -13.87
C THR A 245 -17.72 16.07 -13.17
N CYS A 246 -17.43 15.91 -11.87
CA CYS A 246 -16.75 16.90 -11.03
C CYS A 246 -17.42 18.26 -10.97
N SER A 247 -18.73 18.27 -11.03
CA SER A 247 -19.51 19.50 -11.18
C SER A 247 -20.77 19.45 -10.34
N TRP A 248 -21.30 20.64 -10.04
CA TRP A 248 -22.61 20.78 -9.41
C TRP A 248 -23.71 20.65 -10.47
N ILE A 249 -24.67 19.78 -10.21
CA ILE A 249 -25.91 19.66 -10.97
C ILE A 249 -27.00 20.44 -10.24
N ILE A 250 -27.62 21.39 -10.94
CA ILE A 250 -28.80 22.12 -10.44
C ILE A 250 -30.05 21.48 -11.00
N THR A 251 -31.03 21.23 -10.13
CA THR A 251 -32.34 20.69 -10.49
C THR A 251 -33.44 21.49 -9.82
N GLY A 252 -34.66 21.40 -10.33
CA GLY A 252 -35.81 22.18 -9.86
C GLY A 252 -36.28 23.16 -10.92
N THR A 253 -37.56 23.48 -10.89
CA THR A 253 -38.20 24.45 -11.78
C THR A 253 -39.13 25.29 -10.94
N GLN A 254 -39.22 26.58 -11.27
CA GLN A 254 -40.19 27.45 -10.61
C GLN A 254 -41.60 26.88 -10.84
N PRO A 255 -42.46 26.81 -9.80
CA PRO A 255 -43.86 26.45 -9.98
C PRO A 255 -44.56 27.42 -10.92
N ASP A 256 -45.48 26.92 -11.73
CA ASP A 256 -46.29 27.76 -12.61
C ASP A 256 -47.06 28.81 -11.81
N GLU A 257 -47.18 30.01 -12.38
CA GLU A 257 -47.98 31.08 -11.80
C GLU A 257 -49.45 30.65 -11.68
N PRO A 258 -50.10 30.83 -10.52
CA PRO A 258 -51.50 30.45 -10.34
C PRO A 258 -52.40 31.29 -11.25
N THR A 259 -53.52 30.72 -11.68
CA THR A 259 -54.56 31.49 -12.36
C THR A 259 -55.22 32.44 -11.37
N THR A 260 -55.22 33.74 -11.68
CA THR A 260 -55.81 34.79 -10.85
C THR A 260 -57.11 35.33 -11.46
N ALA A 261 -58.02 35.83 -10.61
CA ALA A 261 -59.12 36.65 -11.09
C ALA A 261 -58.59 37.99 -11.66
N CYS A 262 -59.41 38.72 -12.41
CA CYS A 262 -58.98 39.97 -13.04
C CYS A 262 -58.64 41.09 -12.02
N TYR A 263 -59.16 40.98 -10.78
CA TYR A 263 -58.93 41.91 -9.67
C TYR A 263 -57.82 41.44 -8.72
N GLU A 264 -57.15 40.34 -9.06
CA GLU A 264 -56.05 39.75 -8.28
C GLU A 264 -54.71 39.95 -9.00
N THR A 265 -53.63 39.82 -8.25
CA THR A 265 -52.25 39.82 -8.74
C THR A 265 -51.47 38.76 -7.99
N ALA A 266 -50.74 37.92 -8.73
CA ALA A 266 -49.79 36.96 -8.17
C ALA A 266 -48.38 37.55 -8.17
N THR A 267 -47.62 37.32 -7.09
CA THR A 267 -46.20 37.69 -7.00
C THR A 267 -45.44 36.55 -6.34
N PHE A 268 -44.32 36.14 -6.94
CA PHE A 268 -43.50 35.07 -6.38
C PHE A 268 -42.68 35.61 -5.20
N ASP A 269 -42.75 34.93 -4.06
CA ASP A 269 -41.97 35.25 -2.88
C ASP A 269 -40.84 34.22 -2.70
N ASP A 270 -39.60 34.69 -2.93
CA ASP A 270 -38.38 33.88 -2.81
C ASP A 270 -38.11 33.40 -1.37
N ALA A 271 -38.68 34.04 -0.34
CA ALA A 271 -38.50 33.62 1.03
C ALA A 271 -39.37 32.40 1.37
N SER A 272 -40.65 32.42 0.95
CA SER A 272 -41.59 31.31 1.15
C SER A 272 -41.52 30.25 0.06
N CYS A 273 -40.90 30.54 -1.09
CA CYS A 273 -40.90 29.71 -2.30
C CYS A 273 -42.27 29.42 -2.87
N SER A 274 -43.13 30.44 -2.85
CA SER A 274 -44.50 30.28 -3.31
C SER A 274 -45.05 31.56 -3.92
N TRP A 275 -46.08 31.40 -4.73
CA TRP A 275 -46.84 32.52 -5.25
C TRP A 275 -47.78 33.07 -4.17
N VAL A 276 -47.70 34.37 -3.93
CA VAL A 276 -48.63 35.11 -3.07
C VAL A 276 -49.64 35.81 -3.97
N VAL A 277 -50.92 35.46 -3.83
CA VAL A 277 -52.02 36.12 -4.55
C VAL A 277 -52.63 37.20 -3.66
N THR A 278 -52.77 38.40 -4.20
CA THR A 278 -53.36 39.55 -3.50
C THR A 278 -54.41 40.22 -4.38
N GLY A 279 -55.35 40.94 -3.76
CA GLY A 279 -56.47 41.57 -4.47
C GLY A 279 -57.79 41.23 -3.80
N THR A 280 -58.77 42.11 -3.96
CA THR A 280 -60.12 41.92 -3.45
C THR A 280 -61.09 42.36 -4.51
N GLN A 281 -62.13 41.57 -4.76
CA GLN A 281 -63.19 41.98 -5.67
C GLN A 281 -63.80 43.30 -5.20
N PRO A 282 -64.01 44.29 -6.09
CA PRO A 282 -64.71 45.52 -5.74
C PRO A 282 -66.13 45.21 -5.26
N ASP A 283 -66.59 45.97 -4.26
CA ASP A 283 -67.96 45.85 -3.75
C ASP A 283 -68.98 46.06 -4.86
N GLU A 284 -70.07 45.29 -4.82
CA GLU A 284 -71.19 45.45 -5.74
C GLU A 284 -71.80 46.85 -5.60
N PRO A 285 -72.04 47.58 -6.70
CA PRO A 285 -72.63 48.91 -6.63
C PRO A 285 -74.07 48.85 -6.14
N THR A 286 -74.51 49.87 -5.40
CA THR A 286 -75.92 50.00 -5.01
C THR A 286 -76.80 50.19 -6.25
N THR A 287 -77.81 49.34 -6.43
CA THR A 287 -78.74 49.35 -7.57
C THR A 287 -80.15 49.82 -7.16
N ALA A 288 -80.87 50.44 -8.10
CA ALA A 288 -82.31 50.67 -7.95
C ALA A 288 -83.12 49.37 -8.12
N CYS A 289 -84.40 49.36 -7.73
CA CYS A 289 -85.24 48.15 -7.81
C CYS A 289 -85.50 47.63 -9.24
N TYR A 290 -85.20 48.44 -10.26
CA TYR A 290 -85.32 48.10 -11.68
C TYR A 290 -83.95 47.84 -12.35
N GLU A 291 -82.87 47.81 -11.57
CA GLU A 291 -81.50 47.55 -12.05
C GLU A 291 -80.99 46.19 -11.59
N THR A 292 -79.99 45.68 -12.30
CA THR A 292 -79.24 44.46 -11.96
C THR A 292 -77.76 44.73 -12.22
N ALA A 293 -76.91 44.43 -11.24
CA ALA A 293 -75.46 44.46 -11.39
C ALA A 293 -74.93 43.06 -11.71
N THR A 294 -74.00 42.95 -12.65
CA THR A 294 -73.30 41.71 -12.97
C THR A 294 -71.81 42.01 -13.12
N PHE A 295 -70.96 41.25 -12.44
CA PHE A 295 -69.53 41.41 -12.57
C PHE A 295 -69.06 40.84 -13.91
N ASP A 296 -68.33 41.64 -14.67
CA ASP A 296 -67.74 41.24 -15.94
C ASP A 296 -66.24 41.02 -15.74
N ASP A 297 -65.82 39.75 -15.79
CA ASP A 297 -64.42 39.35 -15.62
C ASP A 297 -63.50 39.91 -16.72
N ALA A 298 -64.03 40.27 -17.89
CA ALA A 298 -63.23 40.79 -18.99
C ALA A 298 -62.90 42.28 -18.82
N SER A 299 -63.88 43.09 -18.41
CA SER A 299 -63.66 44.51 -18.07
C SER A 299 -63.18 44.71 -16.64
N CYS A 300 -63.27 43.67 -15.83
CA CYS A 300 -62.96 43.67 -14.41
C CYS A 300 -63.76 44.70 -13.60
N SER A 301 -65.05 44.81 -13.91
CA SER A 301 -65.92 45.82 -13.32
C SER A 301 -67.38 45.34 -13.25
N TRP A 302 -68.15 45.99 -12.38
CA TRP A 302 -69.59 45.77 -12.31
C TRP A 302 -70.30 46.50 -13.45
N VAL A 303 -71.05 45.76 -14.24
CA VAL A 303 -71.95 46.29 -15.28
C VAL A 303 -73.35 46.37 -14.70
N VAL A 304 -73.91 47.58 -14.64
CA VAL A 304 -75.29 47.82 -14.19
C VAL A 304 -76.20 47.95 -15.41
N THR A 305 -77.27 47.17 -15.45
CA THR A 305 -78.28 47.19 -16.52
C THR A 305 -79.69 47.34 -15.94
N GLY A 306 -80.60 47.95 -16.68
CA GLY A 306 -81.97 48.19 -16.24
C GLY A 306 -82.51 49.50 -16.81
N THR A 307 -83.81 49.58 -17.04
CA THR A 307 -84.49 50.81 -17.43
C THR A 307 -85.62 51.06 -16.46
N GLN A 308 -85.67 52.26 -15.91
CA GLN A 308 -86.78 52.66 -15.06
C GLN A 308 -88.10 52.50 -15.83
N PRO A 309 -89.10 51.78 -15.28
CA PRO A 309 -90.42 51.72 -15.89
C PRO A 309 -91.03 53.12 -15.98
N ASP A 310 -91.69 53.41 -17.10
CA ASP A 310 -92.47 54.65 -17.22
C ASP A 310 -93.49 54.73 -16.08
N GLU A 311 -93.62 55.92 -15.50
CA GLU A 311 -94.62 56.18 -14.46
C GLU A 311 -96.01 55.82 -15.02
N PRO A 312 -96.85 55.08 -14.28
CA PRO A 312 -98.20 54.77 -14.75
C PRO A 312 -98.95 56.07 -15.02
N THR A 313 -99.48 56.22 -16.24
CA THR A 313 -100.36 57.35 -16.57
C THR A 313 -101.69 57.16 -15.85
N THR A 314 -101.79 57.69 -14.64
CA THR A 314 -103.00 57.61 -13.82
C THR A 314 -104.10 58.49 -14.43
N ALA A 315 -105.15 57.87 -14.99
CA ALA A 315 -106.35 58.59 -15.38
C ALA A 315 -107.15 58.99 -14.11
N CYS A 316 -107.67 60.22 -14.06
CA CYS A 316 -108.26 60.88 -12.88
C CYS A 316 -109.47 60.17 -12.19
N TYR A 317 -109.85 58.95 -12.58
CA TYR A 317 -111.00 58.24 -11.99
C TYR A 317 -110.64 56.92 -11.30
N GLU A 318 -109.39 56.47 -11.33
CA GLU A 318 -108.94 55.34 -10.52
C GLU A 318 -108.38 55.90 -9.20
N THR A 319 -109.11 55.71 -8.11
CA THR A 319 -108.66 56.15 -6.78
C THR A 319 -107.65 55.15 -6.23
N ALA A 320 -106.42 55.61 -6.00
CA ALA A 320 -105.45 55.03 -5.07
C ALA A 320 -104.87 56.17 -4.22
#